data_AF-W2XP62-F1
#
_entry.id   AF-W2XP62-F1
#
_cell.length_a   1.000
_cell.length_b   1.000
_cell.length_c   1.000
_cell.angle_alpha   90.00
_cell.angle_beta   90.00
_cell.angle_gamma   90.00
#
_symmetry.space_group_name_H-M   'P 1'
#
loop_
_entity.id
_entity.type
_entity.pdbx_description
1 polymer ?
#
loop_
_entity_poly.entity_id
_entity_poly.type
_entity_poly.pdbx_seq_one_letter_code
_entity_poly.pdbx_strand_id
1 'polypeptide(L)'
;MAPGADANSMKLVGCKNFVRHNPMTDRFDVHKFHHIEFYCADATNVARRFAWGLGMGQIGKSDQSTGNHVSASYVVQSGEVKLVFTAPYALETEKAPDAVSPIPGYDPEFAQKFVMKHGLAVRAVGILVGDAKAAYESSVQNGGVGVLKPHTLTDKESGKTTTVSEVKLYGDVVIRWVSGDFEGPFVPGYEKCECPDVSIGIQRLDHCVGNVPKLLDAVKYITGFTGFHEFAEFTAEDVGTLDSGLNSMVLASNNEMVLLPVNEPTFGTKRKSQIQTYLEQNVGAGLQHMALKTDDIFHTLAEMQKRSHVGGFEFMPRPNKVYYEQMPERIGDALTKEQYKQIEQLGLLVDKDDQGILLQIFTKPLGDRATVFFEIIERVGCMKDIAGRLEQAAGCGGFGKGNFSALFKSIEDYEKSLNV
;
A
#
# COMPACT_ATOMS: atom_id res chain seq x y z
N MET A 1 37.05 28.63 -14.02
CA MET A 1 36.94 27.61 -12.95
C MET A 1 35.56 27.00 -13.09
N ALA A 2 35.46 25.72 -13.43
CA ALA A 2 34.18 25.02 -13.48
C ALA A 2 33.67 24.80 -12.05
N PRO A 3 32.37 25.01 -11.77
CA PRO A 3 31.82 24.74 -10.45
C PRO A 3 31.87 23.23 -10.18
N GLY A 4 32.28 22.87 -8.96
CA GLY A 4 32.50 21.49 -8.53
C GLY A 4 31.25 20.64 -8.68
N ALA A 5 31.44 19.43 -9.19
CA ALA A 5 30.41 18.40 -9.20
C ALA A 5 30.05 18.04 -7.75
N ASP A 6 28.75 18.08 -7.41
CA ASP A 6 28.20 17.56 -6.17
C ASP A 6 28.60 16.09 -6.01
N ALA A 7 29.50 15.81 -5.07
CA ALA A 7 30.03 14.48 -4.80
C ALA A 7 29.03 13.53 -4.08
N ASN A 8 27.76 13.92 -3.94
CA ASN A 8 26.75 13.18 -3.17
C ASN A 8 25.41 13.06 -3.91
N SER A 9 25.43 12.91 -5.24
CA SER A 9 24.22 12.55 -5.97
C SER A 9 23.88 11.08 -5.74
N MET A 10 22.76 10.79 -5.07
CA MET A 10 22.16 9.44 -5.05
C MET A 10 22.07 8.92 -6.49
N LYS A 11 22.60 7.71 -6.72
CA LYS A 11 22.54 7.00 -7.98
C LYS A 11 22.10 5.57 -7.69
N LEU A 12 21.22 5.05 -8.52
CA LEU A 12 20.85 3.64 -8.48
C LEU A 12 22.07 2.79 -8.87
N VAL A 13 22.38 1.75 -8.09
CA VAL A 13 23.50 0.83 -8.34
C VAL A 13 23.06 -0.57 -8.74
N GLY A 14 21.76 -0.85 -8.66
CA GLY A 14 21.14 -2.13 -8.94
C GLY A 14 21.22 -3.11 -7.78
N CYS A 15 20.26 -4.04 -7.72
CA CYS A 15 20.10 -4.96 -6.60
C CYS A 15 21.37 -5.78 -6.28
N LYS A 16 22.18 -6.12 -7.30
CA LYS A 16 23.43 -6.87 -7.10
C LYS A 16 24.51 -6.09 -6.36
N ASN A 17 24.56 -4.78 -6.53
CA ASN A 17 25.57 -3.91 -5.93
C ASN A 17 25.04 -3.18 -4.69
N PHE A 18 23.73 -3.29 -4.42
CA PHE A 18 23.10 -2.69 -3.27
C PHE A 18 23.49 -3.42 -1.99
N VAL A 19 24.10 -2.69 -1.06
CA VAL A 19 24.45 -3.19 0.28
C VAL A 19 23.45 -2.61 1.27
N ARG A 20 22.53 -3.44 1.77
CA ARG A 20 21.54 -3.00 2.76
C ARG A 20 22.24 -2.54 4.04
N HIS A 21 21.91 -1.32 4.46
CA HIS A 21 22.39 -0.73 5.70
C HIS A 21 21.23 0.02 6.36
N ASN A 22 20.93 -0.30 7.61
CA ASN A 22 19.92 0.41 8.40
C ASN A 22 20.65 1.36 9.38
N PRO A 23 20.75 2.66 9.05
CA PRO A 23 21.45 3.64 9.88
C PRO A 23 20.63 4.12 11.09
N MET A 24 19.38 3.64 11.25
CA MET A 24 18.46 4.04 12.31
C MET A 24 18.18 5.55 12.34
N THR A 25 17.87 6.15 11.18
CA THR A 25 17.78 7.61 10.97
C THR A 25 16.37 8.21 11.00
N ASP A 26 15.32 7.45 11.33
CA ASP A 26 13.97 8.02 11.47
C ASP A 26 13.99 9.28 12.33
N ARG A 27 13.33 10.34 11.85
CA ARG A 27 13.31 11.65 12.51
C ARG A 27 12.32 11.75 13.67
N PHE A 28 11.52 10.71 13.86
CA PHE A 28 10.50 10.56 14.88
C PHE A 28 10.19 9.07 15.02
N ASP A 29 9.60 8.68 16.14
CA ASP A 29 9.30 7.28 16.44
C ASP A 29 8.16 6.74 15.55
N VAL A 30 8.47 5.77 14.69
CA VAL A 30 7.53 5.14 13.76
C VAL A 30 7.26 3.70 14.17
N HIS A 31 5.97 3.34 14.29
CA HIS A 31 5.56 2.02 14.78
C HIS A 31 5.19 1.08 13.63
N LYS A 32 4.11 1.39 12.91
CA LYS A 32 3.57 0.53 11.84
C LYS A 32 2.53 1.26 11.01
N PHE A 33 2.08 0.64 9.91
CA PHE A 33 0.87 1.08 9.21
C PHE A 33 -0.34 1.08 10.15
N HIS A 34 -1.17 2.12 10.06
CA HIS A 34 -2.41 2.25 10.83
C HIS A 34 -3.64 1.97 9.97
N HIS A 35 -3.71 2.56 8.77
CA HIS A 35 -4.84 2.43 7.86
C HIS A 35 -4.46 2.89 6.45
N ILE A 36 -5.30 2.55 5.47
CA ILE A 36 -5.31 3.18 4.14
C ILE A 36 -6.69 3.78 3.91
N GLU A 37 -6.74 5.06 3.54
CA GLU A 37 -7.99 5.74 3.19
C GLU A 37 -8.10 5.93 1.69
N PHE A 38 -9.20 5.44 1.12
CA PHE A 38 -9.61 5.67 -0.26
C PHE A 38 -10.64 6.79 -0.32
N TYR A 39 -10.45 7.69 -1.28
CA TYR A 39 -11.56 8.52 -1.74
C TYR A 39 -12.24 7.84 -2.92
N CYS A 40 -13.56 7.83 -2.87
CA CYS A 40 -14.40 7.10 -3.82
C CYS A 40 -15.71 7.84 -4.11
N ALA A 41 -16.35 7.50 -5.22
CA ALA A 41 -17.63 8.09 -5.59
C ALA A 41 -18.78 7.61 -4.69
N ASP A 42 -18.72 6.36 -4.24
CA ASP A 42 -19.73 5.74 -3.38
C ASP A 42 -19.06 4.82 -2.35
N ALA A 43 -18.98 5.27 -1.11
CA ALA A 43 -18.30 4.53 -0.04
C ALA A 43 -19.00 3.23 0.31
N THR A 44 -20.33 3.17 0.19
CA THR A 44 -21.14 1.99 0.55
C THR A 44 -20.80 0.79 -0.32
N ASN A 45 -20.82 0.97 -1.63
CA ASN A 45 -20.57 -0.10 -2.60
C ASN A 45 -19.10 -0.53 -2.55
N VAL A 46 -18.17 0.42 -2.48
CA VAL A 46 -16.74 0.10 -2.42
C VAL A 46 -16.42 -0.65 -1.12
N ALA A 47 -16.87 -0.16 0.04
CA ALA A 47 -16.63 -0.83 1.31
C ALA A 47 -17.21 -2.25 1.34
N ARG A 48 -18.44 -2.46 0.83
CA ARG A 48 -19.06 -3.79 0.77
C ARG A 48 -18.33 -4.74 -0.18
N ARG A 49 -17.91 -4.25 -1.35
CA ARG A 49 -17.14 -5.05 -2.32
C ARG A 49 -15.82 -5.50 -1.71
N PHE A 50 -15.09 -4.59 -1.05
CA PHE A 50 -13.81 -4.89 -0.42
C PHE A 50 -13.99 -5.79 0.80
N ALA A 51 -14.99 -5.54 1.64
CA ALA A 51 -15.36 -6.42 2.76
C ALA A 51 -15.61 -7.86 2.31
N TRP A 52 -16.42 -8.05 1.27
CA TRP A 52 -16.70 -9.38 0.71
C TRP A 52 -15.47 -10.01 0.07
N GLY A 53 -14.83 -9.29 -0.85
CA GLY A 53 -13.73 -9.80 -1.67
C GLY A 53 -12.46 -10.12 -0.88
N LEU A 54 -12.18 -9.38 0.20
CA LEU A 54 -11.01 -9.57 1.06
C LEU A 54 -11.35 -10.26 2.39
N GLY A 55 -12.62 -10.57 2.68
CA GLY A 55 -13.03 -11.09 3.98
C GLY A 55 -12.68 -10.12 5.10
N MET A 56 -13.19 -8.89 5.03
CA MET A 56 -12.97 -7.86 6.05
C MET A 56 -14.29 -7.45 6.68
N GLY A 57 -14.35 -7.39 8.00
CA GLY A 57 -15.55 -6.96 8.71
C GLY A 57 -15.68 -5.44 8.72
N GLN A 58 -16.88 -4.90 8.53
CA GLN A 58 -17.11 -3.47 8.72
C GLN A 58 -17.18 -3.18 10.22
N ILE A 59 -16.12 -2.58 10.76
CA ILE A 59 -15.97 -2.36 12.21
C ILE A 59 -16.43 -0.98 12.67
N GLY A 60 -16.57 -0.03 11.76
CA GLY A 60 -17.07 1.29 12.10
C GLY A 60 -17.52 2.12 10.92
N LYS A 61 -18.24 3.19 11.23
CA LYS A 61 -18.80 4.14 10.26
C LYS A 61 -18.81 5.57 10.79
N SER A 62 -18.80 6.52 9.88
CA SER A 62 -19.21 7.89 10.10
C SER A 62 -19.99 8.37 8.87
N ASP A 63 -21.29 8.54 9.02
CA ASP A 63 -22.21 9.00 7.99
C ASP A 63 -23.35 9.83 8.62
N GLN A 64 -24.39 10.14 7.84
CA GLN A 64 -25.54 10.92 8.33
C GLN A 64 -26.21 10.30 9.57
N SER A 65 -26.20 8.97 9.71
CA SER A 65 -26.79 8.31 10.89
C SER A 65 -25.99 8.57 12.17
N THR A 66 -24.73 9.00 12.02
CA THR A 66 -23.80 9.35 13.11
C THR A 66 -23.64 10.88 13.28
N GLY A 67 -24.45 11.67 12.55
CA GLY A 67 -24.37 13.14 12.55
C GLY A 67 -23.34 13.75 11.60
N ASN A 68 -22.67 12.95 10.77
CA ASN A 68 -21.77 13.47 9.73
C ASN A 68 -22.55 13.79 8.45
N HIS A 69 -22.75 15.08 8.17
CA HIS A 69 -23.45 15.55 6.97
C HIS A 69 -22.51 16.00 5.83
N VAL A 70 -21.19 15.81 5.95
CA VAL A 70 -20.23 16.21 4.90
C VAL A 70 -19.74 15.04 4.05
N SER A 71 -19.71 13.82 4.61
CA SER A 71 -19.22 12.62 3.93
C SER A 71 -19.82 11.34 4.53
N ALA A 72 -19.81 10.26 3.76
CA ALA A 72 -19.95 8.90 4.30
C ALA A 72 -18.59 8.22 4.33
N SER A 73 -18.22 7.65 5.47
CA SER A 73 -16.97 6.93 5.68
C SER A 73 -17.21 5.57 6.35
N TYR A 74 -16.68 4.49 5.75
CA TYR A 74 -16.82 3.13 6.27
C TYR A 74 -15.44 2.50 6.48
N VAL A 75 -15.26 1.86 7.64
CA VAL A 75 -14.01 1.22 8.04
C VAL A 75 -14.19 -0.28 8.01
N VAL A 76 -13.40 -0.96 7.19
CA VAL A 76 -13.36 -2.44 7.15
C VAL A 76 -12.00 -2.92 7.65
N GLN A 77 -12.00 -4.02 8.41
CA GLN A 77 -10.80 -4.55 9.02
C GLN A 77 -10.69 -6.07 8.88
N SER A 78 -9.47 -6.55 8.68
CA SER A 78 -9.06 -7.95 8.88
C SER A 78 -7.64 -7.97 9.42
N GLY A 79 -7.41 -8.70 10.51
CA GLY A 79 -6.19 -8.59 11.30
C GLY A 79 -5.94 -7.12 11.71
N GLU A 80 -4.75 -6.61 11.40
CA GLU A 80 -4.33 -5.22 11.58
C GLU A 80 -4.64 -4.33 10.36
N VAL A 81 -5.05 -4.88 9.22
CA VAL A 81 -5.34 -4.09 8.01
C VAL A 81 -6.66 -3.35 8.19
N LYS A 82 -6.60 -2.02 8.25
CA LYS A 82 -7.78 -1.15 8.20
C LYS A 82 -7.85 -0.42 6.86
N LEU A 83 -8.93 -0.62 6.12
CA LEU A 83 -9.25 0.15 4.92
C LEU A 83 -10.44 1.07 5.22
N VAL A 84 -10.29 2.35 4.92
CA VAL A 84 -11.31 3.38 5.11
C VAL A 84 -11.77 3.85 3.74
N PHE A 85 -13.08 3.86 3.49
CA PHE A 85 -13.65 4.33 2.23
C PHE A 85 -14.50 5.54 2.51
N THR A 86 -14.13 6.68 1.92
CA THR A 86 -14.80 7.96 2.15
C THR A 86 -15.32 8.52 0.83
N ALA A 87 -16.58 8.93 0.84
CA ALA A 87 -17.24 9.59 -0.28
C ALA A 87 -17.85 10.92 0.17
N PRO A 88 -17.65 12.01 -0.59
CA PRO A 88 -18.30 13.28 -0.29
C PRO A 88 -19.81 13.19 -0.49
N TYR A 89 -20.59 13.80 0.41
CA TYR A 89 -21.98 14.12 0.08
C TYR A 89 -22.05 15.31 -0.89
N ALA A 90 -23.26 15.63 -1.34
CA ALA A 90 -23.51 16.79 -2.19
C ALA A 90 -23.04 18.10 -1.54
N LEU A 91 -22.62 19.06 -2.37
CA LEU A 91 -22.12 20.34 -1.89
C LEU A 91 -23.27 21.31 -1.59
N GLU A 92 -24.36 21.21 -2.35
CA GLU A 92 -25.48 22.15 -2.41
C GLU A 92 -26.56 21.87 -1.36
N THR A 93 -26.43 20.80 -0.58
CA THR A 93 -27.40 20.46 0.47
C THR A 93 -27.21 21.35 1.70
N GLU A 94 -28.30 21.72 2.38
CA GLU A 94 -28.22 22.30 3.71
C GLU A 94 -27.50 21.33 4.66
N LYS A 95 -26.44 21.83 5.30
CA LYS A 95 -25.64 21.08 6.29
C LYS A 95 -25.92 21.69 7.65
N ALA A 96 -25.86 20.85 8.70
CA ALA A 96 -25.88 21.39 10.06
C ALA A 96 -24.72 22.40 10.22
N PRO A 97 -24.91 23.53 10.94
CA PRO A 97 -23.88 24.57 11.04
C PRO A 97 -22.52 24.10 11.57
N ASP A 98 -22.51 23.00 12.31
CA ASP A 98 -21.37 22.32 12.92
C ASP A 98 -21.04 20.97 12.26
N ALA A 99 -21.63 20.67 11.10
CA ALA A 99 -21.36 19.45 10.35
C ALA A 99 -19.90 19.43 9.88
N VAL A 100 -19.08 18.65 10.57
CA VAL A 100 -17.69 18.39 10.22
C VAL A 100 -17.45 16.90 10.07
N SER A 101 -16.52 16.54 9.19
CA SER A 101 -16.00 15.18 9.15
C SER A 101 -15.22 14.92 10.45
N PRO A 102 -15.32 13.72 11.06
CA PRO A 102 -14.44 13.38 12.18
C PRO A 102 -12.96 13.44 11.83
N ILE A 103 -12.61 13.29 10.54
CA ILE A 103 -11.26 13.56 10.06
C ILE A 103 -11.12 15.07 9.81
N PRO A 104 -10.29 15.77 10.61
CA PRO A 104 -10.10 17.21 10.46
C PRO A 104 -9.41 17.53 9.13
N GLY A 105 -9.74 18.68 8.55
CA GLY A 105 -9.21 19.11 7.26
C GLY A 105 -9.81 18.41 6.03
N TYR A 106 -10.83 17.56 6.21
CA TYR A 106 -11.61 17.03 5.10
C TYR A 106 -12.26 18.15 4.29
N ASP A 107 -11.98 18.20 2.99
CA ASP A 107 -12.56 19.14 2.04
C ASP A 107 -13.41 18.38 1.00
N PRO A 108 -14.75 18.53 1.02
CA PRO A 108 -15.63 17.83 0.09
C PRO A 108 -15.45 18.27 -1.37
N GLU A 109 -15.06 19.52 -1.64
CA GLU A 109 -14.79 19.96 -3.01
C GLU A 109 -13.52 19.32 -3.57
N PHE A 110 -12.46 19.27 -2.74
CA PHE A 110 -11.25 18.54 -3.09
C PHE A 110 -11.55 17.06 -3.29
N ALA A 111 -12.35 16.44 -2.41
CA ALA A 111 -12.72 15.03 -2.54
C ALA A 111 -13.46 14.74 -3.86
N GLN A 112 -14.42 15.58 -4.27
CA GLN A 112 -15.09 15.43 -5.57
C GLN A 112 -14.10 15.57 -6.74
N LYS A 113 -13.23 16.59 -6.70
CA LYS A 113 -12.19 16.79 -7.74
C LYS A 113 -11.20 15.61 -7.80
N PHE A 114 -10.82 15.07 -6.64
CA PHE A 114 -9.95 13.91 -6.53
C PHE A 114 -10.57 12.67 -7.19
N VAL A 115 -11.83 12.36 -6.87
CA VAL A 115 -12.54 11.21 -7.44
C VAL A 115 -12.72 11.36 -8.95
N MET A 116 -13.04 12.55 -9.44
CA MET A 116 -13.13 12.80 -10.88
C MET A 116 -11.78 12.63 -11.59
N LYS A 117 -10.71 13.11 -10.97
CA LYS A 117 -9.35 13.04 -11.51
C LYS A 117 -8.79 11.62 -11.52
N HIS A 118 -8.95 10.87 -10.44
CA HIS A 118 -8.26 9.59 -10.21
C HIS A 118 -9.16 8.35 -10.31
N GLY A 119 -10.47 8.49 -10.15
CA GLY A 119 -11.38 7.37 -9.91
C GLY A 119 -11.31 6.88 -8.46
N LEU A 120 -11.42 5.56 -8.24
CA LEU A 120 -11.15 4.95 -6.94
C LEU A 120 -9.63 4.95 -6.69
N ALA A 121 -9.16 5.75 -5.74
CA ALA A 121 -7.74 5.88 -5.44
C ALA A 121 -7.46 6.15 -3.96
N VAL A 122 -6.24 5.81 -3.53
CA VAL A 122 -5.78 6.06 -2.16
C VAL A 122 -5.51 7.55 -1.97
N ARG A 123 -6.11 8.14 -0.95
CA ARG A 123 -5.87 9.51 -0.51
C ARG A 123 -4.82 9.58 0.60
N ALA A 124 -4.93 8.72 1.61
CA ALA A 124 -4.04 8.77 2.77
C ALA A 124 -3.43 7.41 3.10
N VAL A 125 -2.12 7.41 3.34
CA VAL A 125 -1.39 6.30 3.96
C VAL A 125 -1.19 6.64 5.42
N GLY A 126 -1.92 5.94 6.30
CA GLY A 126 -1.86 6.18 7.73
C GLY A 126 -0.74 5.41 8.41
N ILE A 127 0.05 6.09 9.24
CA ILE A 127 1.17 5.51 9.99
C ILE A 127 1.01 5.87 11.46
N LEU A 128 1.05 4.84 12.32
CA LEU A 128 1.10 4.99 13.77
C LEU A 128 2.51 5.43 14.17
N VAL A 129 2.60 6.53 14.91
CA VAL A 129 3.84 7.13 15.40
C VAL A 129 3.73 7.41 16.90
N GLY A 130 4.87 7.60 17.56
CA GLY A 130 4.91 7.92 18.99
C GLY A 130 4.19 9.23 19.33
N ASP A 131 4.33 10.26 18.49
CA ASP A 131 3.63 11.54 18.62
C ASP A 131 3.41 12.18 17.23
N ALA A 132 2.15 12.29 16.81
CA ALA A 132 1.77 12.83 15.49
C ALA A 132 2.00 14.34 15.37
N LYS A 133 2.07 15.07 16.48
CA LYS A 133 2.46 16.48 16.49
C LYS A 133 3.96 16.61 16.21
N ALA A 134 4.78 15.88 16.97
CA ALA A 134 6.23 15.88 16.77
C ALA A 134 6.61 15.38 15.36
N ALA A 135 5.94 14.34 14.86
CA ALA A 135 6.15 13.82 13.51
C ALA A 135 5.87 14.88 12.43
N TYR A 136 4.79 15.64 12.55
CA TYR A 136 4.47 16.73 11.62
C TYR A 136 5.50 17.85 11.67
N GLU A 137 5.83 18.34 12.86
CA GLU A 137 6.76 19.46 13.04
C GLU A 137 8.15 19.10 12.50
N SER A 138 8.64 17.89 12.82
CA SER A 138 9.89 17.36 12.30
C SER A 138 9.84 17.17 10.78
N SER A 139 8.75 16.63 10.23
CA SER A 139 8.58 16.48 8.78
C SER A 139 8.65 17.84 8.06
N VAL A 140 7.89 18.84 8.51
CA VAL A 140 7.84 20.17 7.88
C VAL A 140 9.17 20.90 8.01
N GLN A 141 9.84 20.81 9.16
CA GLN A 141 11.18 21.37 9.37
C GLN A 141 12.21 20.80 8.38
N ASN A 142 12.03 19.54 7.96
CA ASN A 142 12.93 18.84 7.05
C ASN A 142 12.39 18.77 5.60
N GLY A 143 11.56 19.75 5.22
CA GLY A 143 11.15 19.97 3.82
C GLY A 143 9.83 19.31 3.42
N GLY A 144 9.19 18.56 4.32
CA GLY A 144 7.86 18.00 4.09
C GLY A 144 6.81 19.10 3.91
N VAL A 145 5.93 18.96 2.91
CA VAL A 145 4.85 19.93 2.67
C VAL A 145 3.67 19.58 3.58
N GLY A 146 3.43 20.39 4.61
CA GLY A 146 2.29 20.21 5.52
C GLY A 146 0.95 20.39 4.83
N VAL A 147 0.02 19.46 5.09
CA VAL A 147 -1.36 19.46 4.55
C VAL A 147 -2.38 19.67 5.68
N LEU A 148 -2.24 18.94 6.79
CA LEU A 148 -3.06 19.09 7.99
C LEU A 148 -2.15 19.29 9.19
N LYS A 149 -2.24 20.46 9.84
CA LYS A 149 -1.56 20.70 11.10
C LYS A 149 -2.09 19.76 12.19
N PRO A 150 -1.28 19.41 13.20
CA PRO A 150 -1.68 18.49 14.27
C PRO A 150 -2.99 18.90 14.92
N HIS A 151 -3.90 17.93 15.01
CA HIS A 151 -5.22 18.11 15.59
C HIS A 151 -5.54 16.92 16.49
N THR A 152 -5.90 17.21 17.75
CA THR A 152 -6.26 16.19 18.74
C THR A 152 -7.78 16.04 18.78
N LEU A 153 -8.23 14.84 18.45
CA LEU A 153 -9.60 14.39 18.58
C LEU A 153 -9.76 13.73 19.95
N THR A 154 -10.84 14.03 20.66
CA THR A 154 -11.16 13.42 21.95
C THR A 154 -12.48 12.67 21.83
N ASP A 155 -12.48 11.41 22.22
CA ASP A 155 -13.70 10.62 22.31
C ASP A 155 -14.54 11.10 23.49
N LYS A 156 -15.82 11.38 23.24
CA LYS A 156 -16.71 11.96 24.25
C LYS A 156 -17.05 10.98 25.38
N GLU A 157 -17.04 9.69 25.09
CA GLU A 157 -17.43 8.65 26.06
C GLU A 157 -16.26 8.23 26.94
N SER A 158 -15.12 7.91 26.34
CA SER A 158 -13.95 7.40 27.05
C SER A 158 -12.97 8.49 27.51
N GLY A 159 -13.04 9.70 26.92
CA GLY A 159 -12.06 10.76 27.14
C GLY A 159 -10.68 10.50 26.51
N LYS A 160 -10.49 9.32 25.89
CA LYS A 160 -9.27 8.93 25.17
C LYS A 160 -9.11 9.77 23.90
N THR A 161 -7.89 9.87 23.41
CA THR A 161 -7.56 10.82 22.35
C THR A 161 -6.86 10.18 21.16
N THR A 162 -6.99 10.84 20.01
CA THR A 162 -6.17 10.57 18.83
C THR A 162 -5.70 11.90 18.27
N THR A 163 -4.39 12.07 18.13
CA THR A 163 -3.82 13.19 17.38
C THR A 163 -3.51 12.75 15.96
N VAL A 164 -4.00 13.51 14.98
CA VAL A 164 -3.76 13.31 13.56
C VAL A 164 -3.08 14.52 12.93
N SER A 165 -2.22 14.29 11.95
CA SER A 165 -1.59 15.33 11.14
C SER A 165 -1.23 14.76 9.76
N GLU A 166 -1.04 15.61 8.75
CA GLU A 166 -0.76 15.15 7.38
C GLU A 166 0.33 15.96 6.71
N VAL A 167 1.22 15.25 6.00
CA VAL A 167 2.19 15.83 5.07
C VAL A 167 2.02 15.19 3.70
N LYS A 168 2.31 15.96 2.64
CA LYS A 168 2.23 15.48 1.26
C LYS A 168 3.26 14.39 1.04
N LEU A 169 2.83 13.26 0.47
CA LEU A 169 3.69 12.14 0.10
C LEU A 169 4.17 12.27 -1.35
N TYR A 170 3.27 12.07 -2.31
CA TYR A 170 3.48 12.27 -3.74
C TYR A 170 2.12 12.51 -4.41
N GLY A 171 2.10 13.22 -5.54
CA GLY A 171 0.85 13.51 -6.25
C GLY A 171 -0.19 14.18 -5.34
N ASP A 172 -1.37 13.57 -5.23
CA ASP A 172 -2.44 13.99 -4.31
C ASP A 172 -2.59 13.02 -3.12
N VAL A 173 -1.55 12.23 -2.81
CA VAL A 173 -1.48 11.32 -1.66
C VAL A 173 -0.79 12.01 -0.48
N VAL A 174 -1.29 11.77 0.73
CA VAL A 174 -0.66 12.20 1.98
C VAL A 174 -0.18 11.02 2.82
N ILE A 175 0.85 11.24 3.62
CA ILE A 175 1.05 10.44 4.83
C ILE A 175 0.23 11.10 5.95
N ARG A 176 -0.59 10.30 6.63
CA ARG A 176 -1.30 10.71 7.84
C ARG A 176 -0.59 10.10 9.06
N TRP A 177 0.00 10.95 9.89
CA TRP A 177 0.55 10.54 11.17
C TRP A 177 -0.57 10.41 12.19
N VAL A 178 -0.59 9.31 12.94
CA VAL A 178 -1.61 9.01 13.96
C VAL A 178 -0.89 8.65 15.26
N SER A 179 -1.36 9.18 16.38
CA SER A 179 -0.88 8.85 17.73
C SER A 179 -2.01 9.02 18.75
N GLY A 180 -1.89 8.45 19.95
CA GLY A 180 -2.89 8.54 21.01
C GLY A 180 -3.27 7.16 21.57
N ASP A 181 -4.27 7.13 22.43
CA ASP A 181 -4.68 5.97 23.24
C ASP A 181 -6.12 5.51 23.00
N PHE A 182 -6.82 6.12 22.03
CA PHE A 182 -8.15 5.71 21.61
C PHE A 182 -8.15 4.33 20.93
N GLU A 183 -9.02 3.45 21.39
CA GLU A 183 -9.12 2.04 20.94
C GLU A 183 -10.41 1.76 20.16
N GLY A 184 -11.11 2.80 19.72
CA GLY A 184 -12.31 2.64 18.91
C GLY A 184 -12.03 2.14 17.48
N PRO A 185 -13.06 2.10 16.62
CA PRO A 185 -12.95 1.44 15.32
C PRO A 185 -11.94 2.13 14.39
N PHE A 186 -11.74 3.45 14.53
CA PHE A 186 -10.77 4.17 13.73
C PHE A 186 -10.19 5.41 14.45
N VAL A 187 -10.93 6.51 14.50
CA VAL A 187 -10.60 7.73 15.27
C VAL A 187 -11.87 8.20 15.99
N PRO A 188 -11.79 9.06 17.01
CA PRO A 188 -12.97 9.59 17.68
C PRO A 188 -13.96 10.21 16.68
N GLY A 189 -15.26 9.96 16.88
CA GLY A 189 -16.33 10.35 15.96
C GLY A 189 -16.75 9.29 14.94
N TYR A 190 -16.10 8.12 14.94
CA TYR A 190 -16.59 6.92 14.24
C TYR A 190 -17.35 6.01 15.21
N GLU A 191 -18.57 5.62 14.85
CA GLU A 191 -19.38 4.66 15.60
C GLU A 191 -18.97 3.23 15.27
N LYS A 192 -18.95 2.38 16.30
CA LYS A 192 -18.67 0.94 16.14
C LYS A 192 -19.83 0.24 15.42
N CYS A 193 -19.50 -0.65 14.49
CA CYS A 193 -20.46 -1.53 13.83
C CYS A 193 -20.28 -2.96 14.36
N GLU A 194 -21.39 -3.64 14.63
CA GLU A 194 -21.37 -5.07 14.88
C GLU A 194 -21.20 -5.82 13.57
N CYS A 195 -20.19 -6.68 13.50
CA CYS A 195 -19.89 -7.49 12.34
C CYS A 195 -19.39 -8.86 12.80
N PRO A 196 -19.88 -9.98 12.23
CA PRO A 196 -19.29 -11.29 12.49
C PRO A 196 -17.85 -11.32 11.96
N ASP A 197 -17.03 -12.23 12.52
CA ASP A 197 -15.72 -12.48 11.94
C ASP A 197 -15.89 -13.15 10.57
N VAL A 198 -15.55 -12.40 9.52
CA VAL A 198 -15.59 -12.82 8.11
C VAL A 198 -14.19 -12.98 7.53
N SER A 199 -13.17 -12.99 8.40
CA SER A 199 -11.77 -13.06 7.99
C SER A 199 -11.46 -14.30 7.16
N ILE A 200 -10.67 -14.09 6.12
CA ILE A 200 -10.05 -15.16 5.30
C ILE A 200 -8.53 -15.20 5.47
N GLY A 201 -8.02 -14.63 6.55
CA GLY A 201 -6.61 -14.76 6.95
C GLY A 201 -5.69 -13.59 6.63
N ILE A 202 -6.19 -12.47 6.08
CA ILE A 202 -5.39 -11.26 5.91
C ILE A 202 -4.99 -10.70 7.29
N GLN A 203 -3.69 -10.45 7.50
CA GLN A 203 -3.15 -10.10 8.81
C GLN A 203 -2.65 -8.66 8.90
N ARG A 204 -1.86 -8.19 7.92
CA ARG A 204 -1.27 -6.84 7.98
C ARG A 204 -0.89 -6.33 6.59
N LEU A 205 -0.65 -5.03 6.50
CA LEU A 205 0.04 -4.44 5.35
C LEU A 205 1.51 -4.83 5.42
N ASP A 206 2.04 -5.33 4.31
CA ASP A 206 3.48 -5.58 4.18
C ASP A 206 4.20 -4.35 3.65
N HIS A 207 3.71 -3.80 2.54
CA HIS A 207 4.26 -2.61 1.92
C HIS A 207 3.21 -1.88 1.06
N CYS A 208 3.48 -0.62 0.75
CA CYS A 208 2.61 0.25 -0.04
C CYS A 208 3.44 0.97 -1.10
N VAL A 209 3.11 0.80 -2.37
CA VAL A 209 3.97 1.24 -3.48
C VAL A 209 3.41 2.46 -4.20
N GLY A 210 4.24 3.48 -4.36
CA GLY A 210 3.93 4.70 -5.11
C GLY A 210 4.54 4.71 -6.51
N ASN A 211 3.80 5.22 -7.49
CA ASN A 211 4.32 5.53 -8.81
C ASN A 211 4.52 7.03 -8.96
N VAL A 212 5.70 7.45 -9.40
CA VAL A 212 6.09 8.84 -9.60
C VAL A 212 6.76 9.03 -10.97
N PRO A 213 6.74 10.25 -11.54
CA PRO A 213 7.42 10.50 -12.80
C PRO A 213 8.96 10.53 -12.68
N LYS A 214 9.49 10.82 -11.48
CA LYS A 214 10.93 10.91 -11.20
C LYS A 214 11.24 10.32 -9.83
N LEU A 215 11.92 9.18 -9.80
CA LEU A 215 12.20 8.40 -8.61
C LEU A 215 13.08 9.15 -7.62
N LEU A 216 14.26 9.60 -8.07
CA LEU A 216 15.26 10.19 -7.17
C LEU A 216 14.78 11.49 -6.52
N ASP A 217 13.96 12.28 -7.21
CA ASP A 217 13.37 13.50 -6.64
C ASP A 217 12.38 13.13 -5.52
N ALA A 218 11.52 12.12 -5.75
CA ALA A 218 10.57 11.66 -4.76
C ALA A 218 11.24 10.98 -3.56
N VAL A 219 12.24 10.13 -3.80
CA VAL A 219 13.04 9.47 -2.76
C VAL A 219 13.73 10.50 -1.88
N LYS A 220 14.43 11.48 -2.46
CA LYS A 220 15.10 12.55 -1.70
C LYS A 220 14.12 13.36 -0.87
N TYR A 221 12.95 13.65 -1.42
CA TYR A 221 11.89 14.34 -0.70
C TYR A 221 11.41 13.51 0.51
N ILE A 222 11.04 12.24 0.29
CA ILE A 222 10.50 11.36 1.34
C ILE A 222 11.52 11.10 2.44
N THR A 223 12.71 10.61 2.07
CA THR A 223 13.81 10.38 3.02
C THR A 223 14.22 11.67 3.74
N GLY A 224 14.14 12.80 3.04
CA GLY A 224 14.37 14.14 3.57
C GLY A 224 13.51 14.41 4.80
N PHE A 225 12.17 14.25 4.70
CA PHE A 225 11.27 14.60 5.80
C PHE A 225 11.00 13.46 6.79
N THR A 226 11.18 12.19 6.43
CA THR A 226 10.96 11.05 7.36
C THR A 226 12.23 10.59 8.04
N GLY A 227 13.39 10.66 7.37
CA GLY A 227 14.62 9.99 7.78
C GLY A 227 14.66 8.49 7.44
N PHE A 228 13.67 7.98 6.68
CA PHE A 228 13.63 6.59 6.23
C PHE A 228 14.88 6.25 5.41
N HIS A 229 15.35 5.01 5.53
CA HIS A 229 16.52 4.52 4.81
C HIS A 229 16.16 3.69 3.58
N GLU A 230 17.11 3.58 2.67
CA GLU A 230 17.03 2.69 1.52
C GLU A 230 17.13 1.23 2.00
N PHE A 231 16.12 0.43 1.69
CA PHE A 231 16.04 -0.97 2.10
C PHE A 231 16.43 -1.93 0.97
N ALA A 232 16.02 -1.61 -0.26
CA ALA A 232 16.33 -2.35 -1.48
C ALA A 232 16.11 -1.45 -2.69
N GLU A 233 16.75 -1.77 -3.81
CA GLU A 233 16.49 -1.10 -5.09
C GLU A 233 16.50 -2.10 -6.25
N PHE A 234 15.78 -1.74 -7.30
CA PHE A 234 15.66 -2.52 -8.52
C PHE A 234 15.78 -1.59 -9.72
N THR A 235 16.69 -1.88 -10.63
CA THR A 235 16.84 -1.13 -11.89
C THR A 235 16.14 -1.83 -13.04
N ALA A 236 15.96 -1.13 -14.17
CA ALA A 236 15.45 -1.73 -15.40
C ALA A 236 16.23 -2.99 -15.83
N GLU A 237 17.54 -3.03 -15.55
CA GLU A 237 18.39 -4.20 -15.84
C GLU A 237 18.13 -5.37 -14.89
N ASP A 238 17.66 -5.09 -13.68
CA ASP A 238 17.34 -6.10 -12.66
C ASP A 238 15.96 -6.73 -12.86
N VAL A 239 14.97 -5.93 -13.27
CA VAL A 239 13.55 -6.33 -13.25
C VAL A 239 12.80 -6.12 -14.58
N GLY A 240 13.40 -5.47 -15.57
CA GLY A 240 12.77 -5.25 -16.87
C GLY A 240 12.53 -6.52 -17.67
N THR A 241 11.55 -6.47 -18.57
CA THR A 241 11.38 -7.46 -19.64
C THR A 241 12.24 -7.06 -20.85
N LEU A 242 12.24 -7.90 -21.89
CA LEU A 242 12.81 -7.53 -23.19
C LEU A 242 12.10 -6.31 -23.83
N ASP A 243 10.91 -5.95 -23.34
CA ASP A 243 9.99 -5.02 -23.97
C ASP A 243 9.70 -3.76 -23.12
N SER A 244 9.81 -3.81 -21.78
CA SER A 244 9.48 -2.71 -20.86
C SER A 244 10.26 -2.81 -19.53
N GLY A 245 10.26 -1.75 -18.72
CA GLY A 245 10.97 -1.72 -17.44
C GLY A 245 10.45 -0.68 -16.45
N LEU A 246 11.04 -0.71 -15.26
CA LEU A 246 10.90 0.32 -14.23
C LEU A 246 12.22 0.45 -13.45
N ASN A 247 12.39 1.57 -12.76
CA ASN A 247 13.30 1.64 -11.61
C ASN A 247 12.47 1.75 -10.34
N SER A 248 12.91 1.09 -9.27
CA SER A 248 12.24 1.06 -7.98
C SER A 248 13.23 1.23 -6.84
N MET A 249 12.83 1.94 -5.80
CA MET A 249 13.56 2.03 -4.53
C MET A 249 12.58 1.82 -3.37
N VAL A 250 12.95 0.94 -2.45
CA VAL A 250 12.21 0.64 -1.23
C VAL A 250 12.75 1.49 -0.10
N LEU A 251 11.88 2.32 0.49
CA LEU A 251 12.18 3.07 1.71
C LEU A 251 11.60 2.35 2.92
N ALA A 252 12.32 2.36 4.04
CA ALA A 252 11.89 1.71 5.28
C ALA A 252 12.04 2.62 6.50
N SER A 253 11.14 2.44 7.48
CA SER A 253 11.35 2.93 8.84
C SER A 253 12.49 2.18 9.55
N ASN A 254 12.97 2.71 10.67
CA ASN A 254 14.03 2.11 11.50
C ASN A 254 13.73 0.66 11.89
N ASN A 255 12.49 0.38 12.28
CA ASN A 255 12.03 -0.97 12.63
C ASN A 255 11.62 -1.81 11.41
N GLU A 256 11.69 -1.22 10.21
CA GLU A 256 11.38 -1.80 8.91
C GLU A 256 9.94 -2.37 8.79
N MET A 257 9.04 -1.97 9.69
CA MET A 257 7.62 -2.36 9.66
C MET A 257 6.78 -1.50 8.72
N VAL A 258 7.29 -0.33 8.31
CA VAL A 258 6.71 0.51 7.27
C VAL A 258 7.63 0.48 6.07
N LEU A 259 7.15 -0.10 4.98
CA LEU A 259 7.88 -0.23 3.71
C LEU A 259 7.13 0.53 2.62
N LEU A 260 7.79 1.55 2.04
CA LEU A 260 7.25 2.42 1.00
C LEU A 260 8.12 2.35 -0.28
N PRO A 261 7.94 1.32 -1.12
CA PRO A 261 8.53 1.32 -2.45
C PRO A 261 8.01 2.46 -3.32
N VAL A 262 8.91 3.01 -4.13
CA VAL A 262 8.61 4.08 -5.10
C VAL A 262 9.15 3.67 -6.46
N ASN A 263 8.34 3.80 -7.51
CA ASN A 263 8.70 3.43 -8.87
C ASN A 263 8.70 4.65 -9.81
N GLU A 264 9.56 4.61 -10.82
CA GLU A 264 9.49 5.48 -12.00
C GLU A 264 9.44 4.68 -13.31
N PRO A 265 8.87 5.24 -14.39
CA PRO A 265 8.90 4.61 -15.70
C PRO A 265 10.30 4.69 -16.32
N THR A 266 10.65 3.66 -17.08
CA THR A 266 11.78 3.72 -18.02
C THR A 266 11.26 4.07 -19.42
N PHE A 267 12.02 4.88 -20.16
CA PHE A 267 11.68 5.29 -21.52
C PHE A 267 12.62 4.66 -22.55
N GLY A 268 12.19 4.64 -23.83
CA GLY A 268 13.01 4.10 -24.94
C GLY A 268 12.95 2.58 -25.09
N THR A 269 12.04 1.90 -24.37
CA THR A 269 11.77 0.46 -24.50
C THR A 269 10.79 0.18 -25.65
N LYS A 270 10.71 -1.07 -26.14
CA LYS A 270 9.82 -1.44 -27.26
C LYS A 270 8.35 -1.19 -26.95
N ARG A 271 7.97 -1.33 -25.69
CA ARG A 271 6.65 -1.02 -25.16
C ARG A 271 6.73 0.04 -24.09
N LYS A 272 5.60 0.69 -23.90
CA LYS A 272 5.39 1.65 -22.84
C LYS A 272 5.48 0.95 -21.48
N SER A 273 6.17 1.58 -20.54
CA SER A 273 6.20 1.13 -19.14
C SER A 273 4.80 1.18 -18.55
N GLN A 274 4.39 0.12 -17.85
CA GLN A 274 3.18 0.06 -17.04
C GLN A 274 3.12 1.18 -15.99
N ILE A 275 4.28 1.69 -15.52
CA ILE A 275 4.33 2.85 -14.63
C ILE A 275 3.86 4.11 -15.36
N GLN A 276 4.23 4.25 -16.64
CA GLN A 276 3.75 5.35 -17.48
C GLN A 276 2.25 5.21 -17.78
N THR A 277 1.76 4.00 -18.04
CA THR A 277 0.32 3.72 -18.19
C THR A 277 -0.45 4.10 -16.93
N TYR A 278 0.06 3.74 -15.74
CA TYR A 278 -0.51 4.20 -14.47
C TYR A 278 -0.56 5.72 -14.38
N LEU A 279 0.55 6.43 -14.64
CA LEU A 279 0.61 7.89 -14.50
C LEU A 279 -0.38 8.60 -15.43
N GLU A 280 -0.64 8.05 -16.61
CA GLU A 280 -1.62 8.59 -17.55
C GLU A 280 -3.06 8.33 -17.09
N GLN A 281 -3.38 7.09 -16.69
CA GLN A 281 -4.74 6.71 -16.26
C GLN A 281 -5.11 7.31 -14.90
N ASN A 282 -4.12 7.47 -14.01
CA ASN A 282 -4.27 8.12 -12.73
C ASN A 282 -4.13 9.65 -12.82
N VAL A 283 -3.72 10.20 -13.97
CA VAL A 283 -3.49 11.65 -14.15
C VAL A 283 -2.48 12.20 -13.12
N GLY A 284 -1.35 11.50 -12.97
CA GLY A 284 -0.23 11.86 -12.11
C GLY A 284 0.18 10.76 -11.13
N ALA A 285 1.08 11.14 -10.22
CA ALA A 285 1.60 10.24 -9.20
C ALA A 285 0.52 9.78 -8.21
N GLY A 286 0.69 8.57 -7.67
CA GLY A 286 -0.28 7.98 -6.75
C GLY A 286 0.16 6.62 -6.23
N LEU A 287 -0.65 6.02 -5.36
CA LEU A 287 -0.42 4.68 -4.83
C LEU A 287 -0.85 3.63 -5.86
N GLN A 288 0.09 2.79 -6.28
CA GLN A 288 -0.12 1.74 -7.26
C GLN A 288 -0.64 0.44 -6.63
N HIS A 289 0.02 -0.07 -5.59
CA HIS A 289 -0.47 -1.28 -4.95
C HIS A 289 -0.16 -1.34 -3.47
N MET A 290 -0.95 -2.16 -2.79
CA MET A 290 -0.75 -2.54 -1.39
C MET A 290 -0.55 -4.05 -1.33
N ALA A 291 0.52 -4.47 -0.68
CA ALA A 291 0.73 -5.88 -0.38
C ALA A 291 0.09 -6.24 0.96
N LEU A 292 -0.83 -7.20 0.91
CA LEU A 292 -1.58 -7.70 2.05
C LEU A 292 -0.99 -9.06 2.46
N LYS A 293 -0.39 -9.10 3.65
CA LYS A 293 0.25 -10.29 4.20
C LYS A 293 -0.79 -11.22 4.82
N THR A 294 -0.68 -12.50 4.50
CA THR A 294 -1.40 -13.62 5.14
C THR A 294 -0.40 -14.66 5.67
N ASP A 295 -0.85 -15.54 6.55
CA ASP A 295 -0.11 -16.71 7.07
C ASP A 295 -0.57 -18.04 6.45
N ASP A 296 -1.58 -18.00 5.58
CA ASP A 296 -2.04 -19.13 4.79
C ASP A 296 -2.56 -18.63 3.44
N ILE A 297 -1.64 -18.37 2.51
CA ILE A 297 -1.98 -17.84 1.19
C ILE A 297 -2.83 -18.81 0.39
N PHE A 298 -2.71 -20.11 0.64
CA PHE A 298 -3.51 -21.14 -0.02
C PHE A 298 -4.98 -21.01 0.35
N HIS A 299 -5.29 -20.90 1.64
CA HIS A 299 -6.65 -20.66 2.11
C HIS A 299 -7.17 -19.30 1.65
N THR A 300 -6.41 -18.22 1.89
CA THR A 300 -6.83 -16.85 1.54
C THR A 300 -7.17 -16.74 0.06
N LEU A 301 -6.31 -17.23 -0.84
CA LEU A 301 -6.57 -17.15 -2.27
C LEU A 301 -7.69 -18.06 -2.75
N ALA A 302 -7.82 -19.27 -2.19
CA ALA A 302 -8.94 -20.13 -2.53
C ALA A 302 -10.28 -19.46 -2.19
N GLU A 303 -10.36 -18.75 -1.06
CA GLU A 303 -11.54 -17.98 -0.67
C GLU A 303 -11.76 -16.76 -1.56
N MET A 304 -10.72 -15.99 -1.89
CA MET A 304 -10.83 -14.84 -2.79
C MET A 304 -11.31 -15.27 -4.19
N GLN A 305 -10.75 -16.35 -4.74
CA GLN A 305 -11.10 -16.85 -6.07
C GLN A 305 -12.55 -17.35 -6.16
N LYS A 306 -13.09 -17.97 -5.09
CA LYS A 306 -14.52 -18.33 -5.03
C LYS A 306 -15.44 -17.11 -5.16
N ARG A 307 -14.95 -15.94 -4.76
CA ARG A 307 -15.72 -14.69 -4.73
C ARG A 307 -15.54 -13.85 -5.99
N SER A 308 -14.51 -14.11 -6.81
CA SER A 308 -14.16 -13.30 -7.99
C SER A 308 -15.34 -13.03 -8.92
N HIS A 309 -16.10 -14.06 -9.29
CA HIS A 309 -17.22 -13.93 -10.24
C HIS A 309 -18.54 -13.45 -9.63
N VAL A 310 -18.55 -13.16 -8.33
CA VAL A 310 -19.73 -12.69 -7.57
C VAL A 310 -19.38 -11.47 -6.74
N GLY A 311 -18.72 -10.49 -7.38
CA GLY A 311 -18.41 -9.19 -6.78
C GLY A 311 -17.07 -9.09 -6.04
N GLY A 312 -16.23 -10.13 -6.10
CA GLY A 312 -14.88 -10.11 -5.52
C GLY A 312 -13.82 -9.44 -6.41
N PHE A 313 -12.57 -9.88 -6.23
CA PHE A 313 -11.43 -9.42 -7.02
C PHE A 313 -10.97 -10.52 -7.97
N GLU A 314 -10.56 -10.13 -9.16
CA GLU A 314 -9.95 -11.03 -10.14
C GLU A 314 -8.43 -10.96 -10.04
N PHE A 315 -7.75 -12.02 -10.45
CA PHE A 315 -6.30 -12.13 -10.40
C PHE A 315 -5.67 -12.02 -11.79
N MET A 316 -4.40 -11.63 -11.82
CA MET A 316 -3.61 -11.65 -13.04
C MET A 316 -3.52 -13.08 -13.60
N PRO A 317 -3.39 -13.25 -14.94
CA PRO A 317 -3.27 -14.57 -15.54
C PRO A 317 -2.09 -15.34 -14.96
N ARG A 318 -2.33 -16.63 -14.66
CA ARG A 318 -1.29 -17.53 -14.17
C ARG A 318 -0.13 -17.61 -15.19
N PRO A 319 1.12 -17.74 -14.72
CA PRO A 319 2.25 -18.13 -15.54
C PRO A 319 2.01 -19.39 -16.38
N ASN A 320 2.84 -19.57 -17.40
CA ASN A 320 2.80 -20.79 -18.22
C ASN A 320 3.27 -22.02 -17.44
N LYS A 321 2.98 -23.22 -17.97
CA LYS A 321 3.36 -24.49 -17.31
C LYS A 321 4.87 -24.61 -17.05
N VAL A 322 5.69 -24.10 -17.98
CA VAL A 322 7.16 -24.14 -17.88
C VAL A 322 7.65 -23.44 -16.62
N TYR A 323 7.03 -22.32 -16.22
CA TYR A 323 7.36 -21.62 -14.98
C TYR A 323 7.24 -22.54 -13.75
N TYR A 324 6.17 -23.33 -13.66
CA TYR A 324 5.93 -24.25 -12.55
C TYR A 324 6.82 -25.49 -12.61
N GLU A 325 7.09 -26.01 -13.81
CA GLU A 325 8.00 -27.16 -14.00
C GLU A 325 9.44 -26.83 -13.60
N GLN A 326 9.90 -25.59 -13.81
CA GLN A 326 11.23 -25.12 -13.45
C GLN A 326 11.34 -24.60 -12.01
N MET A 327 10.21 -24.42 -11.32
CA MET A 327 10.19 -23.85 -9.96
C MET A 327 10.99 -24.66 -8.94
N PRO A 328 10.94 -26.02 -8.92
CA PRO A 328 11.72 -26.80 -7.96
C PRO A 328 13.23 -26.57 -8.08
N GLU A 329 13.74 -26.30 -9.28
CA GLU A 329 15.17 -25.98 -9.49
C GLU A 329 15.55 -24.63 -8.87
N ARG A 330 14.61 -23.68 -8.82
CA ARG A 330 14.82 -22.35 -8.22
C ARG A 330 14.71 -22.37 -6.70
N ILE A 331 13.71 -23.07 -6.15
CA ILE A 331 13.35 -22.94 -4.72
C ILE A 331 13.81 -24.15 -3.87
N GLY A 332 14.11 -25.29 -4.49
CA GLY A 332 14.54 -26.52 -3.82
C GLY A 332 13.43 -27.23 -3.05
N ASP A 333 13.79 -28.09 -2.10
CA ASP A 333 12.85 -28.92 -1.33
C ASP A 333 12.15 -28.19 -0.16
N ALA A 334 12.05 -26.87 -0.23
CA ALA A 334 11.48 -26.06 0.84
C ALA A 334 9.94 -26.13 0.93
N LEU A 335 9.28 -26.64 -0.12
CA LEU A 335 7.83 -26.82 -0.19
C LEU A 335 7.48 -28.29 -0.49
N THR A 336 6.34 -28.75 0.00
CA THR A 336 5.83 -30.10 -0.26
C THR A 336 5.30 -30.23 -1.70
N LYS A 337 5.18 -31.46 -2.20
CA LYS A 337 4.60 -31.73 -3.54
C LYS A 337 3.17 -31.20 -3.66
N GLU A 338 2.40 -31.30 -2.58
CA GLU A 338 1.04 -30.77 -2.50
C GLU A 338 1.03 -29.24 -2.61
N GLN A 339 1.95 -28.56 -1.93
CA GLN A 339 2.09 -27.10 -2.01
C GLN A 339 2.47 -26.64 -3.42
N TYR A 340 3.40 -27.32 -4.11
CA TYR A 340 3.72 -27.03 -5.51
C TYR A 340 2.49 -27.13 -6.42
N LYS A 341 1.66 -28.15 -6.21
CA LYS A 341 0.42 -28.33 -6.98
C LYS A 341 -0.58 -27.20 -6.69
N GLN A 342 -0.72 -26.80 -5.43
CA GLN A 342 -1.59 -25.67 -5.06
C GLN A 342 -1.08 -24.34 -5.64
N ILE A 343 0.24 -24.13 -5.66
CA ILE A 343 0.88 -22.96 -6.28
C ILE A 343 0.49 -22.85 -7.76
N GLU A 344 0.60 -23.94 -8.53
CA GLU A 344 0.21 -23.95 -9.94
C GLU A 344 -1.31 -23.75 -10.12
N GLN A 345 -2.12 -24.39 -9.29
CA GLN A 345 -3.59 -24.29 -9.36
C GLN A 345 -4.10 -22.89 -9.08
N LEU A 346 -3.53 -22.22 -8.07
CA LEU A 346 -3.95 -20.87 -7.66
C LEU A 346 -3.29 -19.77 -8.48
N GLY A 347 -2.31 -20.10 -9.33
CA GLY A 347 -1.60 -19.09 -10.14
C GLY A 347 -0.56 -18.30 -9.36
N LEU A 348 -0.04 -18.85 -8.26
CA LEU A 348 0.93 -18.19 -7.39
C LEU A 348 2.30 -18.03 -8.07
N LEU A 349 2.95 -16.91 -7.77
CA LEU A 349 4.36 -16.64 -8.05
C LEU A 349 5.17 -16.96 -6.79
N VAL A 350 6.39 -17.44 -6.96
CA VAL A 350 7.24 -17.89 -5.85
C VAL A 350 8.66 -17.42 -6.12
N ASP A 351 9.21 -16.67 -5.18
CA ASP A 351 10.62 -16.30 -5.18
C ASP A 351 11.32 -16.80 -3.93
N LYS A 352 12.64 -16.92 -4.01
CA LYS A 352 13.49 -17.32 -2.89
C LYS A 352 14.73 -16.46 -2.89
N ASP A 353 15.07 -15.93 -1.73
CA ASP A 353 16.36 -15.29 -1.48
C ASP A 353 17.18 -16.09 -0.46
N ASP A 354 18.31 -15.54 -0.03
CA ASP A 354 19.21 -16.18 0.95
C ASP A 354 18.57 -16.36 2.34
N GLN A 355 17.44 -15.69 2.62
CA GLN A 355 16.84 -15.60 3.95
C GLN A 355 15.49 -16.33 4.05
N GLY A 356 14.72 -16.41 2.96
CA GLY A 356 13.39 -17.02 2.96
C GLY A 356 12.74 -17.13 1.59
N ILE A 357 11.45 -17.47 1.62
CA ILE A 357 10.61 -17.70 0.45
C ILE A 357 9.47 -16.70 0.47
N LEU A 358 9.16 -16.15 -0.69
CA LEU A 358 8.04 -15.25 -0.92
C LEU A 358 7.04 -15.91 -1.87
N LEU A 359 5.82 -16.13 -1.40
CA LEU A 359 4.67 -16.49 -2.23
C LEU A 359 3.86 -15.21 -2.47
N GLN A 360 3.49 -14.94 -3.71
CA GLN A 360 2.75 -13.73 -4.06
C GLN A 360 1.82 -13.93 -5.26
N ILE A 361 0.77 -13.11 -5.32
CA ILE A 361 -0.08 -12.95 -6.50
C ILE A 361 -0.65 -11.54 -6.55
N PHE A 362 -0.96 -11.07 -7.76
CA PHE A 362 -1.50 -9.75 -7.98
C PHE A 362 -2.93 -9.82 -8.48
N THR A 363 -3.79 -8.93 -7.97
CA THR A 363 -5.11 -8.74 -8.53
C THR A 363 -5.02 -7.97 -9.85
N LYS A 364 -6.07 -8.07 -10.67
CA LYS A 364 -6.38 -7.03 -11.64
C LYS A 364 -6.68 -5.69 -10.94
N PRO A 365 -6.77 -4.57 -11.66
CA PRO A 365 -7.10 -3.28 -11.06
C PRO A 365 -8.38 -3.32 -10.20
N LEU A 366 -8.39 -2.58 -9.09
CA LEU A 366 -9.50 -2.60 -8.12
C LEU A 366 -10.72 -1.80 -8.59
N GLY A 367 -10.51 -0.83 -9.48
CA GLY A 367 -11.56 -0.04 -10.11
C GLY A 367 -11.47 -0.15 -11.64
N ASP A 368 -12.11 0.80 -12.31
CA ASP A 368 -12.25 0.77 -13.77
C ASP A 368 -10.94 1.05 -14.51
N ARG A 369 -10.02 1.79 -13.88
CA ARG A 369 -8.77 2.24 -14.50
C ARG A 369 -7.62 1.31 -14.15
N ALA A 370 -6.70 1.10 -15.10
CA ALA A 370 -5.44 0.35 -14.90
C ALA A 370 -4.47 1.09 -13.95
N THR A 371 -4.85 1.17 -12.68
CA THR A 371 -4.19 1.99 -11.65
C THR A 371 -3.94 1.18 -10.39
N VAL A 372 -4.76 1.34 -9.35
CA VAL A 372 -4.55 0.66 -8.07
C VAL A 372 -4.92 -0.82 -8.14
N PHE A 373 -4.09 -1.71 -7.57
CA PHE A 373 -4.32 -3.15 -7.42
C PHE A 373 -3.82 -3.66 -6.05
N PHE A 374 -4.16 -4.90 -5.71
CA PHE A 374 -3.62 -5.58 -4.54
C PHE A 374 -2.56 -6.60 -4.93
N GLU A 375 -1.61 -6.77 -4.03
CA GLU A 375 -0.77 -7.96 -3.98
C GLU A 375 -1.14 -8.74 -2.71
N ILE A 376 -1.29 -10.05 -2.82
CA ILE A 376 -1.47 -10.93 -1.66
C ILE A 376 -0.17 -11.71 -1.49
N ILE A 377 0.42 -11.65 -0.29
CA ILE A 377 1.71 -12.25 -0.03
C ILE A 377 1.72 -13.14 1.21
N GLU A 378 2.58 -14.14 1.19
CA GLU A 378 3.02 -14.88 2.36
C GLU A 378 4.55 -15.00 2.31
N ARG A 379 5.19 -14.72 3.44
CA ARG A 379 6.63 -14.85 3.61
C ARG A 379 6.88 -16.08 4.48
N VAL A 380 7.78 -16.96 4.06
CA VAL A 380 8.13 -18.18 4.78
C VAL A 380 9.61 -18.13 5.16
N GLY A 381 9.91 -18.29 6.45
CA GLY A 381 11.27 -18.20 6.99
C GLY A 381 11.53 -16.90 7.78
N CYS A 382 12.81 -16.61 8.03
CA CYS A 382 13.30 -15.45 8.79
C CYS A 382 12.66 -15.21 10.17
N MET A 383 12.23 -16.28 10.85
CA MET A 383 11.69 -16.18 12.20
C MET A 383 12.79 -15.87 13.19
N LYS A 384 12.60 -14.85 14.02
CA LYS A 384 13.49 -14.47 15.11
C LYS A 384 12.71 -14.43 16.41
N ASP A 385 13.31 -14.92 17.49
CA ASP A 385 12.78 -14.69 18.83
C ASP A 385 13.16 -13.27 19.26
N ILE A 386 12.15 -12.43 19.48
CA ILE A 386 12.31 -11.08 20.03
C ILE A 386 11.49 -11.02 21.31
N ALA A 387 12.20 -11.04 22.45
CA ALA A 387 11.61 -10.96 23.79
C ALA A 387 10.51 -12.02 24.05
N GLY A 388 10.69 -13.25 23.57
CA GLY A 388 9.76 -14.36 23.76
C GLY A 388 8.58 -14.38 22.77
N ARG A 389 8.60 -13.49 21.76
CA ARG A 389 7.67 -13.52 20.62
C ARG A 389 8.44 -13.91 19.37
N LEU A 390 7.92 -14.89 18.64
CA LEU A 390 8.48 -15.29 17.36
C LEU A 390 7.99 -14.31 16.29
N GLU A 391 8.87 -13.43 15.83
CA GLU A 391 8.58 -12.38 14.84
C GLU A 391 9.31 -12.67 13.53
N GLN A 392 8.65 -12.47 12.41
CA GLN A 392 9.27 -12.62 11.08
C GLN A 392 9.99 -11.33 10.69
N ALA A 393 11.25 -11.43 10.29
CA ALA A 393 12.01 -10.27 9.83
C ALA A 393 11.31 -9.58 8.64
N ALA A 394 11.29 -8.24 8.66
CA ALA A 394 10.74 -7.44 7.57
C ALA A 394 11.47 -7.74 6.25
N GLY A 395 10.68 -7.85 5.18
CA GLY A 395 11.19 -8.14 3.83
C GLY A 395 11.78 -9.54 3.64
N CYS A 396 11.48 -10.50 4.52
CA CYS A 396 11.91 -11.90 4.38
C CYS A 396 11.52 -12.50 3.02
N GLY A 397 12.48 -13.00 2.23
CA GLY A 397 12.21 -13.47 0.86
C GLY A 397 12.24 -12.35 -0.21
N GLY A 398 12.61 -11.13 0.17
CA GLY A 398 12.78 -9.99 -0.73
C GLY A 398 11.45 -9.40 -1.22
N PHE A 399 11.47 -8.80 -2.42
CA PHE A 399 10.27 -8.24 -3.08
C PHE A 399 9.95 -8.97 -4.38
N GLY A 400 10.37 -10.23 -4.49
CA GLY A 400 10.05 -11.06 -5.65
C GLY A 400 10.82 -10.68 -6.92
N LYS A 401 12.10 -10.29 -6.81
CA LYS A 401 12.98 -9.94 -7.95
C LYS A 401 12.85 -10.94 -9.09
N GLY A 402 12.96 -12.24 -8.79
CA GLY A 402 12.87 -13.32 -9.77
C GLY A 402 11.48 -13.44 -10.41
N ASN A 403 10.44 -12.95 -9.73
CA ASN A 403 9.07 -12.95 -10.23
C ASN A 403 8.73 -11.73 -11.08
N PHE A 404 9.47 -10.62 -11.02
CA PHE A 404 9.14 -9.41 -11.78
C PHE A 404 9.03 -9.67 -13.28
N SER A 405 9.93 -10.47 -13.85
CA SER A 405 9.86 -10.84 -15.27
C SER A 405 8.57 -11.60 -15.63
N ALA A 406 8.14 -12.53 -14.78
CA ALA A 406 6.90 -13.30 -14.95
C ALA A 406 5.66 -12.42 -14.74
N LEU A 407 5.68 -11.56 -13.72
CA LEU A 407 4.62 -10.60 -13.44
C LEU A 407 4.43 -9.63 -14.61
N PHE A 408 5.51 -9.00 -15.07
CA PHE A 408 5.44 -8.05 -16.17
C PHE A 408 4.97 -8.70 -17.45
N LYS A 409 5.40 -9.94 -17.73
CA LYS A 409 4.86 -10.67 -18.87
C LYS A 409 3.35 -10.88 -18.75
N SER A 410 2.84 -11.26 -17.58
CA SER A 410 1.41 -11.40 -17.34
C SER A 410 0.64 -10.07 -17.46
N ILE A 411 1.21 -8.96 -16.97
CA ILE A 411 0.64 -7.62 -17.12
C ILE A 411 0.63 -7.19 -18.58
N GLU A 412 1.75 -7.33 -19.28
CA GLU A 412 1.90 -6.98 -20.69
C GLU A 412 0.93 -7.77 -21.59
N ASP A 413 0.73 -9.05 -21.30
CA ASP A 413 -0.21 -9.88 -22.06
C ASP A 413 -1.67 -9.51 -21.74
N TYR A 414 -1.95 -9.04 -20.52
CA TYR A 414 -3.26 -8.48 -20.17
C TYR A 414 -3.50 -7.10 -20.83
N GLU A 415 -2.53 -6.20 -20.81
CA GLU A 415 -2.63 -4.88 -21.48
C GLU A 415 -2.79 -5.01 -22.99
N LYS A 416 -2.10 -5.97 -23.63
CA LYS A 416 -2.33 -6.33 -25.05
C LYS A 416 -3.80 -6.65 -25.33
N SER A 417 -4.48 -7.33 -24.40
CA SER A 417 -5.89 -7.68 -24.57
C SER A 417 -6.83 -6.46 -24.49
N LEU A 418 -6.35 -5.37 -23.88
CA LEU A 418 -7.11 -4.15 -23.62
C LEU A 418 -6.85 -3.03 -24.64
N ASN A 419 -5.81 -3.14 -25.48
CA ASN A 419 -5.37 -2.11 -26.43
C ASN A 419 -5.10 -0.72 -25.79
N VAL A 420 -4.56 -0.70 -24.57
CA VAL A 420 -4.22 0.53 -23.82
C VAL A 420 -2.71 0.72 -23.64
#